data_AF-A0A7C3UJC8-F1
#
_entry.id   AF-A0A7C3UJC8-F1
#
_cell.length_a   1.000
_cell.length_b   1.000
_cell.length_c   1.000
_cell.angle_alpha   90.00
_cell.angle_beta   90.00
_cell.angle_gamma   90.00
#
_symmetry.space_group_name_H-M   'P 1'
#
loop_
_entity.id
_entity.type
_entity.pdbx_description
1 polymer ?
#
loop_
_entity_poly.entity_id
_entity_poly.type
_entity_poly.pdbx_seq_one_letter_code
_entity_poly.pdbx_strand_id
1 'polypeptide(L)'
;MIKRVAFIFVIISIFIIGCGSNEESEVNTAPKINAFQAESTNVKVNEQVSLIVSAEDAEKDKLTYSYEISGGNIILDDNKATWIAPSTPGEYEVIVRVSDGKLITQSSIKITVSPVEQPTKKIELKIQWFGQACFLITSTDGKKILTDPFGSGLGYTVPSLEADIVTVSHSHSDHNNVSMAKGSPEIIKTLGQHTADGINFIGIDSDHDDAGGSKRGKNIIFVWDMDGVRFAHLGDLGTILTDDQLKAMGKIDILFIPVGGYYTIDANQATKVVDQLSPKLVFPMHYKTDVTNLPISGVDDFLKGKDNVERVNGNIITIKELPEKTKIIVLNYK
;
A
#
# COMPACT_ATOMS: atom_id res chain seq x y z
N MET A 1 30.10 -11.38 16.51
CA MET A 1 30.81 -12.27 17.46
C MET A 1 30.34 -13.69 17.22
N ILE A 2 30.95 -14.40 16.27
CA ILE A 2 30.52 -15.76 15.86
C ILE A 2 31.69 -16.69 16.20
N LYS A 3 31.43 -17.59 17.16
CA LYS A 3 32.40 -18.56 17.66
C LYS A 3 32.72 -19.58 16.57
N ARG A 4 33.99 -19.66 16.16
CA ARG A 4 34.52 -20.79 15.39
C ARG A 4 34.62 -22.00 16.33
N VAL A 5 33.89 -23.06 16.03
CA VAL A 5 34.06 -24.37 16.69
C VAL A 5 35.13 -25.13 15.91
N ALA A 6 36.27 -25.36 16.55
CA ALA A 6 37.34 -26.21 16.03
C ALA A 6 37.13 -27.64 16.52
N PHE A 7 37.05 -28.62 15.61
CA PHE A 7 37.09 -30.03 15.96
C PHE A 7 38.53 -30.54 15.91
N ILE A 8 39.00 -31.08 17.03
CA ILE A 8 40.29 -31.74 17.19
C ILE A 8 40.14 -33.20 16.76
N PHE A 9 40.98 -33.67 15.82
CA PHE A 9 41.13 -35.08 15.51
C PHE A 9 42.35 -35.65 16.25
N VAL A 10 42.13 -36.71 17.03
CA VAL A 10 43.18 -37.50 17.68
C VAL A 10 43.64 -38.59 16.71
N ILE A 11 44.93 -38.61 16.38
CA ILE A 11 45.56 -39.66 15.57
C ILE A 11 46.17 -40.69 16.52
N ILE A 12 45.70 -41.94 16.45
CA ILE A 12 46.34 -43.11 17.07
C ILE A 12 46.95 -43.93 15.92
N SER A 13 48.28 -43.95 15.85
CA SER A 13 49.04 -44.75 14.90
C SER A 13 49.28 -46.15 15.47
N ILE A 14 48.67 -47.17 14.86
CA ILE A 14 49.05 -48.58 15.04
C ILE A 14 49.75 -49.03 13.75
N PHE A 15 51.03 -49.36 13.88
CA PHE A 15 51.83 -50.02 12.85
C PHE A 15 51.48 -51.51 12.82
N ILE A 16 50.94 -52.00 11.71
CA ILE A 16 50.94 -53.42 11.39
C ILE A 16 51.61 -53.57 10.02
N ILE A 17 52.76 -54.23 10.03
CA ILE A 17 53.51 -54.66 8.85
C ILE A 17 52.79 -55.90 8.31
N GLY A 18 52.13 -55.77 7.16
CA GLY A 18 51.52 -56.87 6.42
C GLY A 18 52.12 -56.97 5.03
N CYS A 19 52.74 -58.11 4.72
CA CYS A 19 53.32 -58.45 3.42
C CYS A 19 52.29 -58.36 2.28
N GLY A 20 52.77 -57.88 1.12
CA GLY A 20 51.96 -57.58 -0.04
C GLY A 20 51.42 -58.78 -0.80
N SER A 21 50.21 -58.57 -1.33
CA SER A 21 49.84 -58.90 -2.69
C SER A 21 49.73 -57.57 -3.44
N ASN A 22 50.35 -57.44 -4.61
CA ASN A 22 50.11 -56.31 -5.51
C ASN A 22 48.66 -56.40 -6.02
N GLU A 23 47.73 -55.80 -5.27
CA GLU A 23 46.47 -55.32 -5.83
C GLU A 23 46.84 -54.05 -6.63
N GLU A 24 46.70 -54.11 -7.95
CA GLU A 24 46.62 -52.87 -8.72
C GLU A 24 45.42 -52.10 -8.16
N SER A 25 45.68 -51.03 -7.41
CA SER A 25 44.63 -50.14 -6.94
C SER A 25 43.96 -49.55 -8.18
N GLU A 26 42.74 -49.97 -8.48
CA GLU A 26 41.95 -49.36 -9.55
C GLU A 26 41.87 -47.86 -9.29
N VAL A 27 42.43 -47.06 -10.21
CA VAL A 27 42.47 -45.61 -10.08
C VAL A 27 41.06 -45.09 -10.28
N ASN A 28 40.49 -44.43 -9.26
CA ASN A 28 39.14 -43.87 -9.30
C ASN A 28 39.14 -42.46 -9.90
N THR A 29 38.27 -42.21 -10.89
CA THR A 29 38.08 -40.89 -11.47
C THR A 29 36.87 -40.21 -10.82
N ALA A 30 36.91 -38.89 -10.59
CA ALA A 30 35.74 -38.19 -10.06
C ALA A 30 34.61 -38.13 -11.11
N PRO A 31 33.33 -38.10 -10.69
CA PRO A 31 32.20 -37.94 -11.59
C PRO A 31 32.31 -36.65 -12.41
N LYS A 32 31.80 -36.66 -13.63
CA LYS A 32 31.73 -35.49 -14.50
C LYS A 32 30.29 -35.01 -14.64
N ILE A 33 30.02 -33.76 -14.27
CA ILE A 33 28.72 -33.11 -14.51
C ILE A 33 28.69 -32.59 -15.95
N ASN A 34 27.85 -33.20 -16.78
CA ASN A 34 27.64 -32.81 -18.17
C ASN A 34 26.68 -31.61 -18.28
N ALA A 35 25.66 -31.54 -17.41
CA ALA A 35 24.73 -30.42 -17.35
C ALA A 35 24.13 -30.27 -15.95
N PHE A 36 23.95 -29.02 -15.52
CA PHE A 36 23.11 -28.68 -14.37
C PHE A 36 22.31 -27.41 -14.70
N GLN A 37 20.99 -27.52 -14.78
CA GLN A 37 20.09 -26.47 -15.23
C GLN A 37 18.80 -26.48 -14.42
N ALA A 38 18.10 -25.34 -14.36
CA ALA A 38 16.72 -25.27 -13.91
C ALA A 38 15.79 -25.09 -15.11
N GLU A 39 14.55 -25.58 -15.02
CA GLU A 39 13.51 -25.33 -16.04
C GLU A 39 13.29 -23.83 -16.29
N SER A 40 13.46 -23.00 -15.26
CA SER A 40 13.51 -21.55 -15.36
C SER A 40 14.54 -20.98 -14.39
N THR A 41 15.28 -19.96 -14.84
CA THR A 41 16.14 -19.14 -13.97
C THR A 41 15.47 -17.81 -13.57
N ASN A 42 14.21 -17.61 -13.95
CA ASN A 42 13.43 -16.43 -13.59
C ASN A 42 12.04 -16.86 -13.12
N VAL A 43 11.80 -16.80 -11.82
CA VAL A 43 10.60 -17.34 -11.17
C VAL A 43 9.99 -16.32 -10.22
N LYS A 44 8.75 -16.54 -9.79
CA LYS A 44 8.10 -15.73 -8.77
C LYS A 44 8.35 -16.31 -7.36
N VAL A 45 8.14 -15.47 -6.34
CA VAL A 45 8.19 -15.92 -4.94
C VAL A 45 7.32 -17.16 -4.73
N ASN A 46 7.83 -18.14 -3.99
CA ASN A 46 7.18 -19.44 -3.71
C ASN A 46 6.91 -20.35 -4.93
N GLU A 47 7.34 -19.97 -6.13
CA GLU A 47 7.22 -20.81 -7.32
C GLU A 47 8.16 -22.02 -7.23
N GLN A 48 7.74 -23.16 -7.80
CA GLN A 48 8.52 -24.38 -7.85
C GLN A 48 9.19 -24.51 -9.21
N VAL A 49 10.45 -24.94 -9.23
CA VAL A 49 11.20 -25.18 -10.45
C VAL A 49 11.93 -26.51 -10.38
N SER A 50 11.82 -27.32 -11.44
CA SER A 50 12.56 -28.57 -11.51
C SER A 50 14.02 -28.31 -11.87
N LEU A 51 14.90 -29.02 -11.18
CA LEU A 51 16.34 -29.03 -11.41
C LEU A 51 16.71 -30.27 -12.21
N ILE A 52 17.48 -30.08 -13.28
CA ILE A 52 17.90 -31.12 -14.21
C ILE A 52 19.42 -31.24 -14.11
N VAL A 53 19.88 -32.41 -13.69
CA VAL A 53 21.31 -32.75 -13.63
C VAL A 53 21.60 -33.96 -14.51
N SER A 54 22.66 -33.88 -15.31
CA SER A 54 23.23 -35.01 -16.05
C SER A 54 24.69 -35.14 -15.66
N ALA A 55 25.06 -36.32 -15.17
CA ALA A 55 26.43 -36.64 -14.81
C ALA A 55 26.77 -38.07 -15.26
N GLU A 56 28.06 -38.31 -15.48
CA GLU A 56 28.61 -39.60 -15.87
C GLU A 56 29.84 -39.92 -15.01
N ASP A 57 30.13 -41.20 -14.89
CA ASP A 57 31.29 -41.73 -14.19
C ASP A 57 32.07 -42.63 -15.14
N ALA A 58 33.40 -42.55 -15.14
CA ALA A 58 34.23 -43.28 -16.10
C ALA A 58 34.23 -44.79 -15.79
N GLU A 59 34.21 -45.14 -14.51
CA GLU A 59 34.17 -46.49 -13.98
C GLU A 59 32.72 -47.03 -13.88
N LYS A 60 31.73 -46.17 -14.17
CA LYS A 60 30.28 -46.44 -14.07
C LYS A 60 29.84 -46.74 -12.63
N ASP A 61 30.51 -46.13 -11.66
CA ASP A 61 30.12 -46.18 -10.27
C ASP A 61 28.74 -45.53 -10.06
N LYS A 62 28.02 -45.99 -9.02
CA LYS A 62 26.69 -45.48 -8.71
C LYS A 62 26.79 -44.04 -8.18
N LEU A 63 26.19 -43.11 -8.90
CA LEU A 63 26.18 -41.70 -8.51
C LEU A 63 25.11 -41.37 -7.47
N THR A 64 25.45 -40.45 -6.57
CA THR A 64 24.56 -39.83 -5.57
C THR A 64 24.60 -38.32 -5.71
N TYR A 65 23.45 -37.68 -5.42
CA TYR A 65 23.25 -36.24 -5.62
C TYR A 65 22.85 -35.59 -4.30
N SER A 66 23.47 -34.45 -3.99
CA SER A 66 23.09 -33.60 -2.87
C SER A 66 23.10 -32.14 -3.29
N TYR A 67 22.35 -31.30 -2.57
CA TYR A 67 22.14 -29.90 -2.94
C TYR A 67 22.38 -28.97 -1.76
N GLU A 68 22.92 -27.79 -2.06
CA GLU A 68 23.05 -26.67 -1.13
C GLU A 68 22.36 -25.45 -1.75
N ILE A 69 21.52 -24.77 -0.98
CA ILE A 69 20.68 -23.66 -1.45
C ILE A 69 20.91 -22.41 -0.60
N SER A 70 21.03 -21.24 -1.24
CA SER A 70 21.18 -19.96 -0.52
C SER A 70 19.85 -19.42 0.04
N GLY A 71 18.72 -20.02 -0.35
CA GLY A 71 17.38 -19.70 0.15
C GLY A 71 16.30 -20.61 -0.46
N GLY A 72 15.11 -20.59 0.14
CA GLY A 72 13.99 -21.43 -0.29
C GLY A 72 14.00 -22.82 0.36
N ASN A 73 13.40 -23.79 -0.33
CA ASN A 73 13.40 -25.20 0.08
C ASN A 73 13.69 -26.11 -1.13
N ILE A 74 14.18 -27.32 -0.88
CA ILE A 74 14.37 -28.33 -1.93
C ILE A 74 13.63 -29.62 -1.58
N ILE A 75 12.92 -30.18 -2.55
CA ILE A 75 12.24 -31.47 -2.45
C ILE A 75 13.00 -32.45 -3.35
N LEU A 76 13.35 -33.62 -2.80
CA LEU A 76 13.98 -34.71 -3.53
C LEU A 76 12.98 -35.86 -3.67
N ASP A 77 12.73 -36.30 -4.89
CA ASP A 77 11.82 -37.41 -5.20
C ASP A 77 12.45 -38.32 -6.26
N ASP A 78 12.79 -39.55 -5.86
CA ASP A 78 13.58 -40.53 -6.62
C ASP A 78 14.85 -39.93 -7.27
N ASN A 79 14.73 -39.49 -8.53
CA ASN A 79 15.79 -38.94 -9.37
C ASN A 79 15.54 -37.47 -9.78
N LYS A 80 14.59 -36.79 -9.14
CA LYS A 80 14.22 -35.40 -9.42
C LYS A 80 14.46 -34.53 -8.20
N ALA A 81 14.95 -33.33 -8.45
CA ALA A 81 15.04 -32.29 -7.44
C ALA A 81 14.17 -31.11 -7.87
N THR A 82 13.31 -30.65 -6.98
CA THR A 82 12.46 -29.48 -7.19
C THR A 82 12.84 -28.42 -6.17
N TRP A 83 13.27 -27.25 -6.64
CA TRP A 83 13.53 -26.10 -5.78
C TRP A 83 12.27 -25.25 -5.65
N ILE A 84 11.97 -24.81 -4.43
CA ILE A 84 10.87 -23.89 -4.12
C ILE A 84 11.49 -22.55 -3.77
N ALA A 85 11.19 -21.53 -4.57
CA ALA A 85 11.68 -20.18 -4.37
C ALA A 85 11.24 -19.63 -3.00
N PRO A 86 12.07 -18.86 -2.30
CA PRO A 86 11.67 -18.20 -1.05
C PRO A 86 10.59 -17.14 -1.27
N SER A 87 10.01 -16.67 -0.17
CA SER A 87 9.03 -15.58 -0.14
C SER A 87 9.64 -14.19 -0.34
N THR A 88 10.96 -14.08 -0.37
CA THR A 88 11.69 -12.82 -0.53
C THR A 88 12.26 -12.74 -1.95
N PRO A 89 12.02 -11.65 -2.70
CA PRO A 89 12.66 -11.44 -3.99
C PRO A 89 14.19 -11.31 -3.88
N GLY A 90 14.91 -11.77 -4.89
CA GLY A 90 16.37 -11.73 -4.91
C GLY A 90 17.00 -12.71 -5.88
N GLU A 91 18.33 -12.78 -5.87
CA GLU A 91 19.08 -13.81 -6.60
C GLU A 91 19.49 -14.91 -5.63
N TYR A 92 19.20 -16.16 -5.99
CA TYR A 92 19.49 -17.34 -5.18
C TYR A 92 20.36 -18.32 -5.95
N GLU A 93 21.31 -18.95 -5.25
CA GLU A 93 22.20 -19.95 -5.81
C GLU A 93 21.79 -21.34 -5.34
N VAL A 94 21.76 -22.28 -6.28
CA VAL A 94 21.60 -23.70 -6.02
C VAL A 94 22.88 -24.38 -6.48
N ILE A 95 23.51 -25.15 -5.60
CA ILE A 95 24.71 -25.94 -5.87
C ILE A 95 24.33 -27.42 -5.86
N VAL A 96 24.69 -28.16 -6.90
CA VAL A 96 24.60 -29.63 -6.92
C VAL A 96 25.98 -30.22 -6.67
N ARG A 97 26.04 -31.26 -5.85
CA ARG A 97 27.22 -32.11 -5.63
C ARG A 97 26.90 -33.54 -6.06
N VAL A 98 27.73 -34.08 -6.94
CA VAL A 98 27.63 -35.44 -7.48
C VAL A 98 28.80 -36.27 -6.97
N SER A 99 28.51 -37.41 -6.35
CA SER A 99 29.49 -38.29 -5.71
C SER A 99 29.38 -39.72 -6.22
N ASP A 100 30.51 -40.36 -6.51
CA ASP A 100 30.65 -41.81 -6.77
C ASP A 100 30.83 -42.64 -5.47
N GLY A 101 30.86 -41.97 -4.31
CA GLY A 101 31.14 -42.58 -3.01
C GLY A 101 32.58 -42.41 -2.51
N LYS A 102 33.49 -41.92 -3.35
CA LYS A 102 34.91 -41.64 -3.04
C LYS A 102 35.29 -40.20 -3.33
N LEU A 103 34.91 -39.67 -4.50
CA LEU A 103 35.19 -38.34 -5.00
C LEU A 103 33.89 -37.58 -5.31
N ILE A 104 33.98 -36.26 -5.32
CA ILE A 104 32.84 -35.36 -5.51
C ILE A 104 33.18 -34.29 -6.55
N THR A 105 32.24 -34.06 -7.46
CA THR A 105 32.23 -32.90 -8.36
C THR A 105 31.02 -32.03 -8.07
N GLN A 106 31.14 -30.71 -8.26
CA GLN A 106 30.04 -29.77 -8.01
C GLN A 106 29.84 -28.79 -9.16
N SER A 107 28.61 -28.28 -9.28
CA SER A 107 28.23 -27.22 -10.20
C SER A 107 27.16 -26.34 -9.55
N SER A 108 26.98 -25.10 -10.02
CA SER A 108 25.97 -24.19 -9.49
C SER A 108 25.18 -23.48 -10.58
N ILE A 109 23.96 -23.06 -10.22
CA ILE A 109 23.10 -22.20 -11.03
C ILE A 109 22.55 -21.06 -10.16
N LYS A 110 22.30 -19.92 -10.79
CA LYS A 110 21.65 -18.76 -10.17
C LYS A 110 20.23 -18.61 -10.71
N ILE A 111 19.28 -18.39 -9.81
CA ILE A 111 17.87 -18.22 -10.10
C ILE A 111 17.41 -16.89 -9.52
N THR A 112 16.82 -16.05 -10.37
CA THR A 112 16.22 -14.77 -9.99
C THR A 112 14.78 -14.99 -9.55
N VAL A 113 14.45 -14.53 -8.35
CA VAL A 113 13.10 -14.57 -7.77
C VAL A 113 12.52 -13.16 -7.77
N SER A 114 11.44 -12.99 -8.52
CA SER A 114 10.70 -11.74 -8.64
C SER A 114 9.45 -11.75 -7.75
N PRO A 115 8.94 -10.60 -7.29
CA PRO A 115 7.64 -10.54 -6.64
C PRO A 115 6.52 -10.96 -7.60
N VAL A 116 5.46 -11.56 -7.05
CA VAL A 116 4.17 -11.67 -7.75
C VAL A 116 3.59 -10.26 -7.84
N GLU A 117 3.47 -9.72 -9.05
CA GLU A 117 2.74 -8.47 -9.25
C GLU A 117 1.29 -8.71 -8.86
N GLN A 118 0.84 -8.08 -7.78
CA GLN A 118 -0.58 -8.03 -7.46
C GLN A 118 -1.24 -7.16 -8.54
N PRO A 119 -2.31 -7.62 -9.21
CA PRO A 119 -3.06 -6.75 -10.09
C PRO A 119 -3.61 -5.60 -9.25
N THR A 120 -3.01 -4.42 -9.38
CA THR A 120 -3.58 -3.20 -8.81
C THR A 120 -4.91 -2.97 -9.53
N LYS A 121 -6.03 -3.09 -8.81
CA LYS A 121 -7.34 -2.67 -9.32
C LYS A 121 -7.16 -1.27 -9.91
N LYS A 122 -7.34 -1.11 -11.23
CA LYS A 122 -7.31 0.22 -11.85
C LYS A 122 -8.45 1.02 -11.24
N ILE A 123 -8.11 2.06 -10.50
CA ILE A 123 -9.11 2.98 -9.95
C ILE A 123 -9.51 3.99 -11.02
N GLU A 124 -10.77 4.39 -11.02
CA GLU A 124 -11.26 5.52 -11.78
C GLU A 124 -12.24 6.30 -10.89
N LEU A 125 -11.67 6.99 -9.90
CA LEU A 125 -12.42 7.80 -8.95
C LEU A 125 -12.75 9.15 -9.56
N LYS A 126 -13.99 9.61 -9.42
CA LYS A 126 -14.38 10.95 -9.88
C LYS A 126 -14.73 11.81 -8.68
N ILE A 127 -14.06 12.96 -8.55
CA ILE A 127 -14.28 13.92 -7.46
C ILE A 127 -14.83 15.20 -8.09
N GLN A 128 -16.03 15.58 -7.66
CA GLN A 128 -16.68 16.81 -8.09
C GLN A 128 -16.96 17.70 -6.88
N TRP A 129 -16.61 18.99 -6.97
CA TRP A 129 -16.86 19.98 -5.94
C TRP A 129 -18.04 20.88 -6.33
N PHE A 130 -18.93 21.15 -5.38
CA PHE A 130 -20.10 22.01 -5.59
C PHE A 130 -19.99 23.34 -4.84
N GLY A 131 -18.89 23.58 -4.14
CA GLY A 131 -18.70 24.71 -3.24
C GLY A 131 -18.78 24.29 -1.77
N GLN A 132 -18.31 25.15 -0.88
CA GLN A 132 -18.17 24.88 0.56
C GLN A 132 -17.49 23.54 0.82
N ALA A 133 -18.06 22.70 1.68
CA ALA A 133 -17.57 21.36 1.99
C ALA A 133 -18.27 20.26 1.17
N CYS A 134 -19.00 20.63 0.10
CA CYS A 134 -19.82 19.67 -0.64
C CYS A 134 -19.07 19.04 -1.81
N PHE A 135 -18.76 17.75 -1.68
CA PHE A 135 -18.17 16.94 -2.75
C PHE A 135 -19.07 15.76 -3.11
N LEU A 136 -19.15 15.45 -4.40
CA LEU A 136 -19.66 14.17 -4.89
C LEU A 136 -18.46 13.31 -5.32
N ILE A 137 -18.23 12.21 -4.62
CA ILE A 137 -17.21 11.24 -4.92
C ILE A 137 -17.87 10.03 -5.56
N THR A 138 -17.51 9.72 -6.80
CA THR A 138 -17.98 8.53 -7.52
C THR A 138 -16.88 7.48 -7.57
N SER A 139 -17.19 6.26 -7.14
CA SER A 139 -16.30 5.10 -7.24
C SER A 139 -16.12 4.63 -8.69
N THR A 140 -15.16 3.74 -8.88
CA THR A 140 -14.88 3.06 -10.14
C THR A 140 -16.09 2.25 -10.65
N ASP A 141 -16.90 1.70 -9.74
CA ASP A 141 -18.13 0.96 -10.06
C ASP A 141 -19.41 1.82 -10.03
N GLY A 142 -19.27 3.14 -9.86
CA GLY A 142 -20.36 4.11 -10.03
C GLY A 142 -21.15 4.48 -8.76
N LYS A 143 -20.80 3.93 -7.59
CA LYS A 143 -21.35 4.34 -6.28
C LYS A 143 -20.99 5.78 -5.97
N LYS A 144 -21.91 6.52 -5.34
CA LYS A 144 -21.80 7.96 -5.11
C LYS A 144 -21.96 8.33 -3.64
N ILE A 145 -20.92 8.96 -3.10
CA ILE A 145 -20.90 9.53 -1.76
C ILE A 145 -20.97 11.06 -1.90
N LEU A 146 -21.96 11.66 -1.25
CA LEU A 146 -22.13 13.11 -1.19
C LEU A 146 -21.81 13.62 0.21
N THR A 147 -20.83 14.52 0.33
CA THR A 147 -20.45 15.12 1.61
C THR A 147 -21.13 16.46 1.83
N ASP A 148 -21.50 16.77 3.07
CA ASP A 148 -21.95 18.09 3.57
C ASP A 148 -22.78 18.91 2.57
N PRO A 149 -23.95 18.41 2.13
CA PRO A 149 -24.79 19.12 1.19
C PRO A 149 -25.29 20.44 1.80
N PHE A 150 -25.23 21.54 1.04
CA PHE A 150 -25.53 22.88 1.55
C PHE A 150 -26.89 23.43 1.12
N GLY A 151 -27.44 24.34 1.92
CA GLY A 151 -28.65 25.11 1.60
C GLY A 151 -28.39 26.37 0.77
N SER A 152 -29.47 27.04 0.37
CA SER A 152 -29.41 28.36 -0.29
C SER A 152 -28.80 29.44 0.62
N GLY A 153 -28.26 30.51 0.03
CA GLY A 153 -27.81 31.70 0.78
C GLY A 153 -26.29 31.85 0.86
N LEU A 154 -25.53 30.84 0.43
CA LEU A 154 -24.07 30.86 0.39
C LEU A 154 -23.49 31.39 -0.93
N GLY A 155 -24.36 31.77 -1.87
CA GLY A 155 -24.01 32.21 -3.23
C GLY A 155 -23.82 31.08 -4.25
N TYR A 156 -23.64 29.85 -3.80
CA TYR A 156 -23.59 28.68 -4.65
C TYR A 156 -24.98 28.29 -5.15
N THR A 157 -25.04 27.75 -6.38
CA THR A 157 -26.23 27.08 -6.89
C THR A 157 -26.40 25.76 -6.15
N VAL A 158 -27.58 25.51 -5.58
CA VAL A 158 -27.90 24.23 -4.93
C VAL A 158 -28.36 23.25 -6.02
N PRO A 159 -27.57 22.23 -6.39
CA PRO A 159 -27.94 21.27 -7.41
C PRO A 159 -28.95 20.24 -6.88
N SER A 160 -29.46 19.40 -7.78
CA SER A 160 -30.17 18.16 -7.44
C SER A 160 -29.32 17.00 -7.95
N LEU A 161 -28.82 16.14 -7.07
CA LEU A 161 -27.82 15.12 -7.39
C LEU A 161 -28.31 13.73 -7.00
N GLU A 162 -28.05 12.71 -7.83
CA GLU A 162 -28.19 11.31 -7.40
C GLU A 162 -27.00 10.93 -6.49
N ALA A 163 -27.29 10.36 -5.32
CA ALA A 163 -26.28 9.84 -4.40
C ALA A 163 -26.79 8.59 -3.69
N ASP A 164 -25.90 7.66 -3.39
CA ASP A 164 -26.21 6.42 -2.66
C ASP A 164 -26.00 6.62 -1.15
N ILE A 165 -25.03 7.47 -0.79
CA ILE A 165 -24.66 7.76 0.60
C ILE A 165 -24.49 9.26 0.77
N VAL A 166 -24.96 9.80 1.90
CA VAL A 166 -24.75 11.20 2.30
C VAL A 166 -24.08 11.23 3.66
N THR A 167 -22.96 11.94 3.80
CA THR A 167 -22.36 12.24 5.11
C THR A 167 -22.65 13.69 5.50
N VAL A 168 -23.01 13.93 6.76
CA VAL A 168 -23.24 15.27 7.31
C VAL A 168 -22.38 15.46 8.55
N SER A 169 -21.35 16.31 8.45
CA SER A 169 -20.39 16.55 9.53
C SER A 169 -21.02 17.19 10.76
N HIS A 170 -21.99 18.09 10.57
CA HIS A 170 -22.71 18.77 11.65
C HIS A 170 -24.02 19.40 11.16
N SER A 171 -24.85 19.87 12.08
CA SER A 171 -26.25 20.24 11.79
C SER A 171 -26.47 21.68 11.28
N HIS A 172 -25.42 22.46 11.02
CA HIS A 172 -25.57 23.81 10.48
C HIS A 172 -26.19 23.79 9.06
N SER A 173 -26.88 24.87 8.70
CA SER A 173 -27.69 24.93 7.47
C SER A 173 -26.86 24.89 6.19
N ASP A 174 -25.58 25.22 6.27
CA ASP A 174 -24.60 25.15 5.21
C ASP A 174 -23.96 23.76 5.01
N HIS A 175 -24.31 22.76 5.84
CA HIS A 175 -23.76 21.40 5.76
C HIS A 175 -24.81 20.27 5.80
N ASN A 176 -26.09 20.59 6.06
CA ASN A 176 -27.13 19.59 6.40
C ASN A 176 -28.36 19.60 5.46
N ASN A 177 -28.21 20.04 4.21
CA ASN A 177 -29.29 20.03 3.23
C ASN A 177 -29.38 18.67 2.49
N VAL A 178 -29.73 17.60 3.21
CA VAL A 178 -29.81 16.24 2.64
C VAL A 178 -30.78 16.11 1.46
N SER A 179 -31.73 17.05 1.31
CA SER A 179 -32.69 17.08 0.20
C SER A 179 -32.05 17.35 -1.18
N MET A 180 -30.80 17.80 -1.18
CA MET A 180 -29.96 17.94 -2.36
C MET A 180 -29.66 16.58 -3.03
N ALA A 181 -29.66 15.51 -2.24
CA ALA A 181 -29.55 14.14 -2.71
C ALA A 181 -30.92 13.58 -3.12
N LYS A 182 -30.97 12.99 -4.33
CA LYS A 182 -32.11 12.26 -4.89
C LYS A 182 -31.91 10.76 -4.71
N GLY A 183 -32.97 10.02 -4.99
CA GLY A 183 -33.06 8.59 -4.68
C GLY A 183 -33.40 8.35 -3.21
N SER A 184 -32.80 7.31 -2.65
CA SER A 184 -32.99 6.89 -1.25
C SER A 184 -31.62 6.71 -0.58
N PRO A 185 -30.83 7.79 -0.42
CA PRO A 185 -29.48 7.66 0.12
C PRO A 185 -29.48 7.21 1.58
N GLU A 186 -28.48 6.42 1.96
CA GLU A 186 -28.16 6.16 3.36
C GLU A 186 -27.47 7.40 3.95
N ILE A 187 -28.02 7.94 5.05
CA ILE A 187 -27.53 9.19 5.67
C ILE A 187 -26.72 8.86 6.92
N ILE A 188 -25.45 9.26 6.93
CA ILE A 188 -24.54 9.11 8.07
C ILE A 188 -24.25 10.48 8.67
N LYS A 189 -24.61 10.67 9.95
CA LYS A 189 -24.47 11.94 10.67
C LYS A 189 -24.13 11.77 12.15
N THR A 190 -23.52 10.63 12.49
CA THR A 190 -23.27 10.21 13.87
C THR A 190 -21.85 9.65 14.01
N LEU A 191 -21.34 9.67 15.24
CA LEU A 191 -20.03 9.14 15.59
C LEU A 191 -19.98 7.60 15.49
N GLY A 192 -18.78 7.05 15.45
CA GLY A 192 -18.54 5.61 15.48
C GLY A 192 -18.46 4.97 14.09
N GLN A 193 -18.43 3.64 14.08
CA GLN A 193 -18.36 2.86 12.83
C GLN A 193 -19.75 2.74 12.21
N HIS A 194 -19.80 2.88 10.89
CA HIS A 194 -21.00 2.69 10.08
C HIS A 194 -20.64 1.87 8.84
N THR A 195 -21.63 1.16 8.30
CA THR A 195 -21.54 0.53 6.98
C THR A 195 -22.76 0.96 6.19
N ALA A 196 -22.54 1.54 5.02
CA ALA A 196 -23.59 1.97 4.10
C ALA A 196 -23.21 1.53 2.68
N ASP A 197 -24.14 0.88 1.97
CA ASP A 197 -23.92 0.31 0.63
C ASP A 197 -22.59 -0.48 0.48
N GLY A 198 -22.22 -1.22 1.54
CA GLY A 198 -20.99 -2.04 1.60
C GLY A 198 -19.68 -1.27 1.82
N ILE A 199 -19.75 0.05 2.01
CA ILE A 199 -18.62 0.93 2.31
C ILE A 199 -18.56 1.17 3.82
N ASN A 200 -17.39 1.02 4.41
CA ASN A 200 -17.17 1.26 5.83
C ASN A 200 -16.78 2.72 6.06
N PHE A 201 -17.45 3.35 7.04
CA PHE A 201 -17.17 4.69 7.50
C PHE A 201 -16.83 4.68 8.98
N ILE A 202 -16.04 5.66 9.41
CA ILE A 202 -15.90 6.04 10.81
C ILE A 202 -16.15 7.53 10.96
N GLY A 203 -17.11 7.88 11.81
CA GLY A 203 -17.34 9.24 12.29
C GLY A 203 -16.52 9.49 13.56
N ILE A 204 -15.60 10.43 13.51
CA ILE A 204 -14.65 10.75 14.57
C ILE A 204 -15.02 12.10 15.18
N ASP A 205 -15.07 12.17 16.52
CA ASP A 205 -15.43 13.39 17.24
C ASP A 205 -14.37 14.48 17.04
N SER A 206 -14.84 15.69 16.81
CA SER A 206 -14.01 16.90 16.73
C SER A 206 -14.87 18.14 17.05
N ASP A 207 -14.22 19.28 17.11
CA ASP A 207 -14.86 20.55 17.45
C ASP A 207 -14.81 21.52 16.27
N HIS A 208 -15.86 22.32 16.12
CA HIS A 208 -15.96 23.39 15.12
C HIS A 208 -15.17 24.65 15.53
N ASP A 209 -14.60 24.65 16.74
CA ASP A 209 -13.83 25.78 17.27
C ASP A 209 -12.70 25.32 18.22
N ASP A 210 -11.87 26.27 18.61
CA ASP A 210 -10.76 26.11 19.55
C ASP A 210 -11.16 26.10 21.03
N ALA A 211 -12.46 26.08 21.32
CA ALA A 211 -13.04 26.16 22.65
C ALA A 211 -13.95 24.95 22.94
N GLY A 212 -13.59 23.77 22.41
CA GLY A 212 -14.30 22.52 22.67
C GLY A 212 -15.72 22.47 22.09
N GLY A 213 -15.97 23.23 21.02
CA GLY A 213 -17.27 23.32 20.38
C GLY A 213 -18.25 24.25 21.09
N SER A 214 -17.79 25.06 22.07
CA SER A 214 -18.67 25.94 22.84
C SER A 214 -19.15 27.18 22.06
N LYS A 215 -18.44 27.58 21.00
CA LYS A 215 -18.77 28.76 20.18
C LYS A 215 -19.61 28.38 18.96
N ARG A 216 -19.31 27.21 18.35
CA ARG A 216 -19.86 26.79 17.06
C ARG A 216 -20.33 25.34 17.03
N GLY A 217 -20.25 24.60 18.14
CA GLY A 217 -20.74 23.24 18.23
C GLY A 217 -19.71 22.18 17.85
N LYS A 218 -20.22 20.95 17.73
CA LYS A 218 -19.44 19.76 17.39
C LYS A 218 -19.31 19.58 15.88
N ASN A 219 -18.24 18.91 15.48
CA ASN A 219 -17.94 18.54 14.10
C ASN A 219 -17.59 17.04 14.03
N ILE A 220 -18.04 16.35 13.00
CA ILE A 220 -17.67 14.95 12.74
C ILE A 220 -16.71 14.91 11.57
N ILE A 221 -15.52 14.34 11.79
CA ILE A 221 -14.62 13.95 10.72
C ILE A 221 -15.10 12.60 10.20
N PHE A 222 -15.31 12.47 8.89
CA PHE A 222 -15.63 11.19 8.25
C PHE A 222 -14.41 10.61 7.55
N VAL A 223 -14.10 9.34 7.83
CA VAL A 223 -13.09 8.55 7.13
C VAL A 223 -13.75 7.31 6.54
N TRP A 224 -13.43 6.97 5.31
CA TRP A 224 -13.96 5.77 4.64
C TRP A 224 -12.96 5.17 3.65
N ASP A 225 -13.16 3.90 3.34
CA ASP A 225 -12.35 3.15 2.38
C ASP A 225 -13.18 2.80 1.15
N MET A 226 -12.73 3.22 -0.03
CA MET A 226 -13.42 2.94 -1.30
C MET A 226 -12.38 2.76 -2.41
N ASP A 227 -12.54 1.71 -3.22
CA ASP A 227 -11.57 1.33 -4.27
C ASP A 227 -10.12 1.17 -3.80
N GLY A 228 -9.93 0.74 -2.54
CA GLY A 228 -8.60 0.60 -1.95
C GLY A 228 -7.91 1.94 -1.64
N VAL A 229 -8.65 3.04 -1.69
CA VAL A 229 -8.21 4.40 -1.34
C VAL A 229 -8.93 4.81 -0.04
N ARG A 230 -8.15 5.33 0.91
CA ARG A 230 -8.70 5.84 2.18
C ARG A 230 -8.89 7.34 2.14
N PHE A 231 -10.12 7.79 2.37
CA PHE A 231 -10.52 9.19 2.30
C PHE A 231 -10.71 9.77 3.69
N ALA A 232 -10.51 11.08 3.85
CA ALA A 232 -10.95 11.83 5.02
C ALA A 232 -11.61 13.14 4.60
N HIS A 233 -12.80 13.41 5.13
CA HIS A 233 -13.48 14.68 5.03
C HIS A 233 -13.54 15.32 6.42
N LEU A 234 -12.84 16.46 6.59
CA LEU A 234 -12.66 17.05 7.90
C LEU A 234 -13.84 17.89 8.40
N GLY A 235 -14.87 18.09 7.56
CA GLY A 235 -15.96 19.01 7.86
C GLY A 235 -15.41 20.41 8.16
N ASP A 236 -15.93 21.04 9.18
CA ASP A 236 -15.49 22.35 9.65
C ASP A 236 -14.58 22.21 10.87
N LEU A 237 -13.46 21.53 10.67
CA LEU A 237 -12.47 21.34 11.72
C LEU A 237 -12.00 22.69 12.30
N GLY A 238 -12.10 22.86 13.62
CA GLY A 238 -11.74 24.09 14.33
C GLY A 238 -10.33 24.14 14.91
N THR A 239 -9.65 23.00 15.03
CA THR A 239 -8.27 22.91 15.56
C THR A 239 -7.44 21.87 14.81
N ILE A 240 -6.12 21.84 15.04
CA ILE A 240 -5.28 20.76 14.50
C ILE A 240 -5.67 19.41 15.13
N LEU A 241 -5.35 18.30 14.45
CA LEU A 241 -5.75 16.97 14.91
C LEU A 241 -4.99 16.56 16.17
N THR A 242 -5.68 15.89 17.08
CA THR A 242 -5.07 15.26 18.26
C THR A 242 -4.47 13.89 17.90
N ASP A 243 -3.60 13.37 18.75
CA ASP A 243 -3.00 12.04 18.55
C ASP A 243 -4.06 10.93 18.51
N ASP A 244 -5.13 11.05 19.30
CA ASP A 244 -6.24 10.08 19.31
C ASP A 244 -7.03 10.14 18.00
N GLN A 245 -7.26 11.35 17.45
CA GLN A 245 -7.89 11.51 16.14
C GLN A 245 -7.01 10.93 15.04
N LEU A 246 -5.71 11.24 15.02
CA LEU A 246 -4.76 10.70 14.05
C LEU A 246 -4.72 9.16 14.09
N LYS A 247 -4.72 8.58 15.29
CA LYS A 247 -4.76 7.13 15.47
C LYS A 247 -6.06 6.52 14.96
N ALA A 248 -7.21 7.16 15.21
CA ALA A 248 -8.51 6.69 14.73
C ALA A 248 -8.65 6.81 13.20
N MET A 249 -8.10 7.87 12.60
CA MET A 249 -8.11 8.11 11.17
C MET A 249 -7.22 7.11 10.41
N GLY A 250 -6.05 6.81 10.96
CA GLY A 250 -5.02 6.01 10.28
C GLY A 250 -4.40 6.76 9.11
N LYS A 251 -3.78 6.02 8.18
CA LYS A 251 -3.16 6.60 6.98
C LYS A 251 -4.24 7.11 6.02
N ILE A 252 -4.18 8.37 5.61
CA ILE A 252 -5.13 8.95 4.65
C ILE A 252 -4.46 9.08 3.28
N ASP A 253 -5.17 8.69 2.21
CA ASP A 253 -4.70 8.86 0.85
C ASP A 253 -5.27 10.14 0.22
N ILE A 254 -6.55 10.43 0.40
CA ILE A 254 -7.23 11.62 -0.13
C ILE A 254 -7.88 12.41 1.01
N LEU A 255 -7.51 13.68 1.13
CA LEU A 255 -7.97 14.58 2.19
C LEU A 255 -8.80 15.75 1.64
N PHE A 256 -9.99 15.98 2.20
CA PHE A 256 -10.79 17.19 2.03
C PHE A 256 -10.68 18.05 3.29
N ILE A 257 -10.14 19.27 3.17
CA ILE A 257 -9.71 20.09 4.33
C ILE A 257 -10.16 21.55 4.21
N PRO A 258 -10.82 22.12 5.25
CA PRO A 258 -11.16 23.54 5.24
C PRO A 258 -9.90 24.41 5.38
N VAL A 259 -9.83 25.52 4.66
CA VAL A 259 -8.65 26.42 4.67
C VAL A 259 -8.99 27.91 4.80
N GLY A 260 -10.28 28.26 4.88
CA GLY A 260 -10.74 29.65 4.86
C GLY A 260 -10.58 30.41 6.17
N GLY A 261 -10.25 29.74 7.29
CA GLY A 261 -10.18 30.38 8.60
C GLY A 261 -11.53 30.95 9.06
N TYR A 262 -11.48 31.86 10.07
CA TYR A 262 -12.60 32.53 10.73
C TYR A 262 -13.62 31.60 11.43
N TYR A 263 -14.25 30.69 10.68
CA TYR A 263 -15.16 29.66 11.17
C TYR A 263 -14.45 28.33 11.40
N THR A 264 -13.40 28.04 10.64
CA THR A 264 -12.62 26.79 10.68
C THR A 264 -11.15 27.09 11.00
N ILE A 265 -10.29 26.07 10.95
CA ILE A 265 -8.84 26.24 10.89
C ILE A 265 -8.42 27.20 9.74
N ASP A 266 -7.34 27.95 9.98
CA ASP A 266 -6.71 28.82 9.00
C ASP A 266 -5.69 28.07 8.10
N ALA A 267 -5.10 28.78 7.14
CA ALA A 267 -4.09 28.26 6.22
C ALA A 267 -2.86 27.62 6.92
N ASN A 268 -2.43 28.17 8.06
CA ASN A 268 -1.27 27.67 8.80
C ASN A 268 -1.61 26.39 9.55
N GLN A 269 -2.76 26.36 10.22
CA GLN A 269 -3.29 25.17 10.88
C GLN A 269 -3.58 24.06 9.86
N ALA A 270 -4.19 24.39 8.71
CA ALA A 270 -4.43 23.44 7.64
C ALA A 270 -3.12 22.84 7.09
N THR A 271 -2.06 23.64 6.95
CA THR A 271 -0.73 23.12 6.60
C THR A 271 -0.25 22.09 7.61
N LYS A 272 -0.36 22.37 8.92
CA LYS A 272 0.02 21.42 9.97
C LYS A 272 -0.78 20.12 9.90
N VAL A 273 -2.09 20.20 9.62
CA VAL A 273 -2.94 19.01 9.47
C VAL A 273 -2.53 18.17 8.25
N VAL A 274 -2.19 18.81 7.13
CA VAL A 274 -1.61 18.11 5.96
C VAL A 274 -0.30 17.42 6.34
N ASP A 275 0.56 18.06 7.12
CA ASP A 275 1.82 17.46 7.57
C ASP A 275 1.57 16.26 8.51
N GLN A 276 0.61 16.39 9.45
CA GLN A 276 0.22 15.31 10.38
C GLN A 276 -0.28 14.05 9.65
N LEU A 277 -1.04 14.24 8.56
CA LEU A 277 -1.67 13.13 7.82
C LEU A 277 -0.81 12.61 6.66
N SER A 278 0.08 13.45 6.11
CA SER A 278 0.89 13.16 4.92
C SER A 278 0.11 12.50 3.77
N PRO A 279 -1.05 13.06 3.34
CA PRO A 279 -1.92 12.44 2.34
C PRO A 279 -1.29 12.47 0.94
N LYS A 280 -1.78 11.63 0.03
CA LYS A 280 -1.36 11.65 -1.38
C LYS A 280 -2.01 12.79 -2.16
N LEU A 281 -3.30 13.02 -1.96
CA LEU A 281 -4.05 14.12 -2.55
C LEU A 281 -4.72 14.98 -1.48
N VAL A 282 -4.69 16.30 -1.69
CA VAL A 282 -5.35 17.28 -0.84
C VAL A 282 -6.29 18.14 -1.67
N PHE A 283 -7.56 18.18 -1.28
CA PHE A 283 -8.59 19.03 -1.83
C PHE A 283 -8.94 20.10 -0.79
N PRO A 284 -8.41 21.33 -0.90
CA PRO A 284 -8.82 22.41 -0.02
C PRO A 284 -10.29 22.75 -0.29
N MET A 285 -11.01 23.09 0.76
CA MET A 285 -12.44 23.43 0.74
C MET A 285 -12.73 24.57 1.71
N HIS A 286 -14.00 24.99 1.79
CA HIS A 286 -14.47 26.02 2.73
C HIS A 286 -13.58 27.30 2.74
N TYR A 287 -13.30 27.83 1.55
CA TYR A 287 -12.51 29.05 1.33
C TYR A 287 -13.27 30.05 0.46
N LYS A 288 -12.78 31.29 0.40
CA LYS A 288 -13.41 32.38 -0.35
C LYS A 288 -13.43 32.10 -1.86
N THR A 289 -14.62 32.14 -2.43
CA THR A 289 -14.87 32.13 -3.88
C THR A 289 -15.58 33.43 -4.29
N ASP A 290 -15.69 33.66 -5.59
CA ASP A 290 -16.33 34.86 -6.14
C ASP A 290 -17.84 34.95 -5.86
N VAL A 291 -18.47 33.84 -5.45
CA VAL A 291 -19.91 33.79 -5.19
C VAL A 291 -20.29 33.85 -3.72
N THR A 292 -19.39 33.45 -2.82
CA THR A 292 -19.71 33.41 -1.40
C THR A 292 -19.48 34.75 -0.71
N ASN A 293 -20.43 35.17 0.12
CA ASN A 293 -20.33 36.39 0.91
C ASN A 293 -19.68 36.17 2.28
N LEU A 294 -19.24 34.94 2.59
CA LEU A 294 -18.60 34.64 3.86
C LEU A 294 -17.32 35.48 4.08
N PRO A 295 -17.04 35.93 5.32
CA PRO A 295 -15.83 36.65 5.69
C PRO A 295 -14.64 35.71 5.94
N ILE A 296 -14.30 34.90 4.95
CA ILE A 296 -13.22 33.89 5.00
C ILE A 296 -12.09 34.23 4.02
N SER A 297 -10.90 33.67 4.25
CA SER A 297 -9.74 33.77 3.37
C SER A 297 -9.90 32.94 2.09
N GLY A 298 -9.22 33.37 1.02
CA GLY A 298 -9.11 32.62 -0.23
C GLY A 298 -8.10 31.47 -0.13
N VAL A 299 -8.17 30.55 -1.09
CA VAL A 299 -7.28 29.37 -1.13
C VAL A 299 -5.80 29.74 -1.27
N ASP A 300 -5.49 30.89 -1.86
CA ASP A 300 -4.10 31.31 -2.14
C ASP A 300 -3.26 31.47 -0.87
N ASP A 301 -3.88 31.84 0.25
CA ASP A 301 -3.20 31.91 1.55
C ASP A 301 -2.65 30.53 1.97
N PHE A 302 -3.41 29.46 1.71
CA PHE A 302 -3.01 28.07 1.98
C PHE A 302 -1.97 27.54 0.99
N LEU A 303 -2.02 28.00 -0.27
CA LEU A 303 -1.11 27.55 -1.33
C LEU A 303 0.27 28.22 -1.27
N LYS A 304 0.44 29.26 -0.46
CA LYS A 304 1.70 30.00 -0.35
C LYS A 304 2.84 29.07 0.08
N GLY A 305 3.87 28.97 -0.77
CA GLY A 305 5.04 28.12 -0.53
C GLY A 305 4.81 26.62 -0.75
N LYS A 306 3.74 26.24 -1.46
CA LYS A 306 3.49 24.84 -1.87
C LYS A 306 3.93 24.64 -3.32
N ASP A 307 4.74 23.62 -3.57
CA ASP A 307 5.35 23.41 -4.89
C ASP A 307 4.55 22.48 -5.81
N ASN A 308 3.76 21.55 -5.25
CA ASN A 308 3.01 20.54 -6.02
C ASN A 308 1.50 20.83 -6.02
N VAL A 309 1.11 21.90 -6.71
CA VAL A 309 -0.27 22.39 -6.80
C VAL A 309 -0.78 22.28 -8.23
N GLU A 310 -1.95 21.68 -8.39
CA GLU A 310 -2.72 21.70 -9.63
C GLU A 310 -4.00 22.51 -9.44
N ARG A 311 -4.24 23.50 -10.30
CA ARG A 311 -5.54 24.16 -10.42
C ARG A 311 -6.28 23.57 -11.61
N VAL A 312 -7.40 22.93 -11.34
CA VAL A 312 -8.24 22.34 -12.37
C VAL A 312 -9.15 23.41 -12.95
N ASN A 313 -9.20 23.50 -14.28
CA ASN A 313 -10.16 24.36 -14.96
C ASN A 313 -11.54 23.70 -14.99
N GLY A 314 -12.23 23.79 -13.85
CA GLY A 314 -13.56 23.24 -13.64
C GLY A 314 -13.73 22.67 -12.25
N ASN A 315 -14.90 22.09 -12.02
CA ASN A 315 -15.28 21.58 -10.71
C ASN A 315 -15.10 20.08 -10.52
N ILE A 316 -14.40 19.41 -11.44
CA ILE A 316 -14.42 17.96 -11.51
C ILE A 316 -13.07 17.40 -11.98
N ILE A 317 -12.65 16.31 -11.38
CA ILE A 317 -11.44 15.59 -11.76
C ILE A 317 -11.64 14.08 -11.65
N THR A 318 -10.98 13.34 -12.55
CA THR A 318 -10.89 11.88 -12.49
C THR A 318 -9.49 11.48 -12.02
N ILE A 319 -9.42 10.69 -10.96
CA ILE A 319 -8.20 10.14 -10.36
C ILE A 319 -8.05 8.68 -10.78
N LYS A 320 -6.98 8.39 -11.52
CA LYS A 320 -6.65 7.04 -12.01
C LYS A 320 -5.48 6.40 -11.27
N GLU A 321 -4.70 7.23 -10.58
CA GLU A 321 -3.54 6.86 -9.79
C GLU A 321 -3.29 7.90 -8.70
N LEU A 322 -2.68 7.48 -7.61
CA LEU A 322 -2.26 8.38 -6.53
C LEU A 322 -0.80 8.78 -6.73
N PRO A 323 -0.43 10.07 -6.55
CA PRO A 323 0.95 10.51 -6.73
C PRO A 323 1.86 9.99 -5.62
N GLU A 324 3.16 9.90 -5.91
CA GLU A 324 4.16 9.48 -4.90
C GLU A 324 4.29 10.50 -3.77
N LYS A 325 4.31 11.79 -4.13
CA LYS A 325 4.37 12.95 -3.21
C LYS A 325 3.01 13.61 -3.11
N THR A 326 2.71 14.20 -1.94
CA THR A 326 1.49 14.97 -1.71
C THR A 326 1.28 16.01 -2.82
N LYS A 327 0.10 16.00 -3.43
CA LYS A 327 -0.33 16.95 -4.45
C LYS A 327 -1.61 17.64 -4.00
N ILE A 328 -1.63 18.97 -4.10
CA ILE A 328 -2.81 19.77 -3.79
C ILE A 328 -3.58 20.00 -5.09
N ILE A 329 -4.85 19.64 -5.11
CA ILE A 329 -5.74 19.81 -6.26
C ILE A 329 -6.81 20.84 -5.90
N VAL A 330 -6.75 21.99 -6.55
CA VAL A 330 -7.69 23.09 -6.36
C VAL A 330 -8.73 23.01 -7.46
N LEU A 331 -9.95 22.62 -7.10
CA LEU A 331 -11.12 22.65 -7.97
C LEU A 331 -11.74 24.05 -7.95
N ASN A 332 -12.37 24.45 -9.06
CA ASN A 332 -13.26 25.60 -9.09
C ASN A 332 -14.70 25.15 -8.77
N TYR A 333 -15.59 26.04 -8.35
CA TYR A 333 -17.00 25.68 -8.12
C TYR A 333 -17.81 25.60 -9.45
N LYS A 334 -17.20 26.04 -10.56
CA LYS A 334 -17.69 25.98 -11.95
C LYS A 334 -16.56 25.62 -12.91
#